data_AF-A0AAD5M032-F1
#
_entry.id   AF-A0AAD5M032-F1
#
_cell.length_a   1.000
_cell.length_b   1.000
_cell.length_c   1.000
_cell.angle_alpha   90.00
_cell.angle_beta   90.00
_cell.angle_gamma   90.00
#
_symmetry.space_group_name_H-M   'P 1'
#
loop_
_entity.id
_entity.type
_entity.pdbx_description
1 polymer ?
#
loop_
_entity_poly.entity_id
_entity_poly.type
_entity_poly.pdbx_seq_one_letter_code
_entity_poly.pdbx_strand_id
1 'polypeptide(L)'
;MDVNQDTGSFKERGGRHALMNLTDEEKKNGVYAASAGNHAQALAIHGKQLGIQVTVVMPRHAPLMKIPKCRELGANVIVQGKDISVARQIALQLAKE
;
A
#
# COMPACT_ATOMS: atom_id res chain seq x y z
N MET A 1 6.47 -11.92 19.16
CA MET A 1 6.80 -12.47 17.83
C MET A 1 6.05 -11.67 16.77
N ASP A 2 6.73 -10.78 16.06
CA ASP A 2 6.17 -9.88 15.03
C ASP A 2 5.70 -10.57 13.74
N VAL A 3 5.80 -11.90 13.69
CA VAL A 3 5.27 -12.76 12.61
C VAL A 3 3.80 -13.15 12.80
N ASN A 4 3.21 -12.88 13.96
CA ASN A 4 1.80 -13.19 14.31
C ASN A 4 0.82 -12.06 13.91
N GLN A 5 1.12 -11.37 12.82
CA GLN A 5 0.32 -10.27 12.28
C GLN A 5 -0.26 -10.74 10.94
N ASP A 6 -1.40 -10.23 10.48
CA ASP A 6 -2.07 -10.70 9.25
C ASP A 6 -1.17 -10.61 8.01
N THR A 7 -0.19 -9.70 8.04
CA THR A 7 0.84 -9.52 7.01
C THR A 7 2.16 -10.27 7.25
N GLY A 8 2.26 -10.99 8.37
CA GLY A 8 3.44 -11.74 8.80
C GLY A 8 4.67 -10.85 9.09
N SER A 9 4.49 -9.56 9.39
CA SER A 9 5.59 -8.62 9.61
C SER A 9 5.19 -7.42 10.48
N PHE A 10 6.18 -6.82 11.16
CA PHE A 10 6.03 -5.59 11.95
C PHE A 10 5.44 -4.39 11.19
N LYS A 11 5.42 -4.44 9.86
CA LYS A 11 4.93 -3.37 8.97
C LYS A 11 3.43 -3.11 9.07
N GLU A 12 2.69 -4.02 9.71
CA GLU A 12 1.27 -3.84 10.04
C GLU A 12 1.04 -2.63 10.95
N ARG A 13 1.80 -2.54 12.04
CA ARG A 13 1.69 -1.44 13.02
C ARG A 13 2.00 -0.08 12.39
N GLY A 14 3.06 -0.03 11.57
CA GLY A 14 3.46 1.19 10.86
C GLY A 14 2.43 1.63 9.83
N GLY A 15 1.87 0.69 9.06
CA GLY A 15 0.79 0.96 8.10
C GLY A 15 -0.46 1.50 8.77
N ARG A 16 -0.91 0.84 9.85
CA ARG A 16 -2.08 1.27 10.63
C ARG A 16 -1.89 2.66 11.24
N HIS A 17 -0.76 2.90 11.90
CA HIS A 17 -0.47 4.19 12.52
C HIS A 17 -0.42 5.32 11.50
N ALA A 18 0.21 5.10 10.35
CA ALA A 18 0.23 6.08 9.27
C ALA A 18 -1.18 6.42 8.78
N LEU A 19 -2.05 5.44 8.56
CA LEU A 19 -3.43 5.65 8.11
C LEU A 19 -4.31 6.32 9.18
N MET A 20 -4.10 6.02 10.46
CA MET A 20 -4.86 6.61 11.56
C MET A 20 -4.54 8.09 11.78
N ASN A 21 -3.31 8.50 11.49
CA ASN A 21 -2.87 9.90 11.63
C ASN A 21 -3.26 10.80 10.46
N LEU A 22 -3.89 10.26 9.41
CA LEU A 22 -4.43 11.07 8.32
C LEU A 22 -5.63 11.89 8.81
N THR A 23 -5.72 13.12 8.34
CA THR A 23 -6.92 13.95 8.45
C THR A 23 -8.07 13.35 7.65
N ASP A 24 -9.31 13.74 7.96
CA ASP A 24 -10.47 13.24 7.22
C ASP A 24 -10.45 13.64 5.73
N GLU A 25 -9.82 14.77 5.40
CA GLU A 25 -9.60 15.20 4.03
C GLU A 25 -8.60 14.31 3.28
N GLU A 26 -7.46 14.00 3.91
CA GLU A 26 -6.48 13.06 3.35
C GLU A 26 -7.06 11.64 3.20
N LYS A 27 -7.88 11.19 4.16
CA LYS A 27 -8.58 9.90 4.07
C LYS A 27 -9.52 9.83 2.87
N LYS A 28 -10.23 10.92 2.57
CA LYS A 28 -11.12 11.02 1.40
C LYS A 28 -10.36 11.01 0.09
N ASN A 29 -9.19 11.67 0.03
CA ASN A 29 -8.32 11.69 -1.15
C ASN A 29 -7.62 10.34 -1.38
N GLY A 30 -7.53 9.51 -0.34
CA GLY A 30 -6.90 8.20 -0.39
C GLY A 30 -5.38 8.27 -0.25
N VAL A 31 -4.74 7.11 -0.31
CA VAL A 31 -3.33 6.93 0.01
C VAL A 31 -2.62 6.25 -1.14
N TYR A 32 -1.51 6.86 -1.57
CA TYR A 32 -0.61 6.32 -2.59
C TYR A 32 0.70 5.87 -1.95
N ALA A 33 1.09 4.63 -2.20
CA ALA A 33 2.34 4.07 -1.70
C ALA A 33 3.08 3.31 -2.79
N ALA A 34 4.42 3.30 -2.73
CA ALA A 34 5.22 2.41 -3.56
C ALA A 34 5.76 1.26 -2.71
N SER A 35 5.28 0.04 -2.98
CA SER A 35 5.75 -1.15 -2.26
C SER A 35 5.41 -2.44 -3.00
N ALA A 36 6.37 -3.34 -3.14
CA ALA A 36 6.19 -4.67 -3.74
C ALA A 36 5.94 -5.79 -2.71
N GLY A 37 5.60 -5.46 -1.45
CA GLY A 37 5.73 -6.40 -0.34
C GLY A 37 4.73 -6.21 0.80
N ASN A 38 5.12 -6.62 2.00
CA ASN A 38 4.22 -6.71 3.16
C ASN A 38 3.68 -5.35 3.61
N HIS A 39 4.37 -4.25 3.29
CA HIS A 39 3.85 -2.90 3.52
C HIS A 39 2.60 -2.61 2.66
N ALA A 40 2.60 -3.05 1.40
CA ALA A 40 1.42 -2.95 0.53
C ALA A 40 0.22 -3.70 1.12
N GLN A 41 0.46 -4.90 1.66
CA GLN A 41 -0.58 -5.72 2.29
C GLN A 41 -1.11 -5.07 3.58
N ALA A 42 -0.22 -4.50 4.40
CA ALA A 42 -0.60 -3.80 5.63
C ALA A 42 -1.48 -2.58 5.32
N LEU A 43 -1.08 -1.78 4.33
CA LEU A 43 -1.89 -0.65 3.87
C LEU A 43 -3.21 -1.11 3.28
N ALA A 44 -3.23 -2.18 2.48
CA ALA A 44 -4.46 -2.72 1.91
C ALA A 44 -5.48 -3.15 3.00
N ILE A 45 -5.03 -3.95 3.97
CA ILE A 45 -5.87 -4.44 5.08
C ILE A 45 -6.44 -3.28 5.88
N HIS A 46 -5.58 -2.38 6.36
CA HIS A 46 -6.02 -1.29 7.22
C HIS A 46 -6.76 -0.19 6.46
N GLY A 47 -6.39 0.06 5.20
CA GLY A 47 -7.12 0.98 4.33
C GLY A 47 -8.56 0.51 4.14
N LYS A 48 -8.75 -0.77 3.82
CA LYS A 48 -10.08 -1.39 3.74
C LYS A 48 -10.85 -1.29 5.06
N GLN A 49 -10.22 -1.57 6.19
CA GLN A 49 -10.85 -1.47 7.52
C GLN A 49 -11.27 -0.04 7.89
N LEU A 50 -10.50 0.96 7.46
CA LEU A 50 -10.74 2.38 7.74
C LEU A 50 -11.58 3.08 6.66
N GLY A 51 -11.97 2.37 5.59
CA GLY A 51 -12.68 2.95 4.45
C GLY A 51 -11.84 3.91 3.60
N ILE A 52 -10.51 3.81 3.68
CA ILE A 52 -9.55 4.65 2.95
C ILE A 52 -9.14 3.92 1.67
N GLN A 53 -9.25 4.61 0.53
CA GLN A 53 -8.78 4.05 -0.73
C GLN A 53 -7.26 3.97 -0.73
N VAL A 54 -6.71 2.77 -0.95
CA VAL A 54 -5.26 2.54 -0.99
C VAL A 54 -4.84 2.15 -2.39
N THR A 55 -3.95 2.93 -2.98
CA THR A 55 -3.31 2.65 -4.26
C THR A 55 -1.84 2.34 -4.04
N VAL A 56 -1.40 1.18 -4.50
CA VAL A 56 -0.02 0.73 -4.40
C VAL A 56 0.60 0.62 -5.78
N VAL A 57 1.69 1.34 -5.99
CA VAL A 57 2.53 1.22 -7.18
C VAL A 57 3.64 0.20 -6.92
N MET A 58 3.68 -0.84 -7.76
CA MET A 58 4.68 -1.91 -7.72
C MET A 58 5.56 -1.84 -8.96
N PRO A 59 6.89 -2.04 -8.83
CA PRO A 59 7.76 -2.19 -10.01
C PRO A 59 7.38 -3.43 -10.81
N ARG A 60 7.74 -3.45 -12.10
CA ARG A 60 7.46 -4.58 -13.01
C ARG A 60 8.08 -5.91 -12.57
N HIS A 61 9.16 -5.84 -11.81
CA HIS A 61 9.85 -7.02 -11.25
C HIS A 61 9.26 -7.48 -9.89
N ALA A 62 8.13 -6.93 -9.46
CA ALA A 62 7.49 -7.35 -8.22
C ALA A 62 7.06 -8.83 -8.29
N PRO A 63 7.16 -9.59 -7.18
CA PRO A 63 6.75 -10.99 -7.17
C PRO A 63 5.28 -11.13 -7.56
N LEU A 64 5.01 -11.90 -8.62
CA LEU A 64 3.67 -12.05 -9.20
C LEU A 64 2.63 -12.53 -8.17
N MET A 65 3.04 -13.33 -7.20
CA MET A 65 2.17 -13.83 -6.12
C MET A 65 1.66 -12.72 -5.19
N LYS A 66 2.33 -11.56 -5.11
CA LYS A 66 1.96 -10.48 -4.18
C LYS A 66 0.96 -9.49 -4.76
N ILE A 67 0.90 -9.37 -6.09
CA ILE A 67 -0.06 -8.51 -6.79
C ILE A 67 -1.52 -8.94 -6.52
N PRO A 68 -1.93 -10.20 -6.78
CA PRO A 68 -3.30 -10.62 -6.55
C PRO A 68 -3.66 -10.52 -5.08
N LYS A 69 -2.75 -10.89 -4.17
CA LYS A 69 -2.98 -10.79 -2.74
C LYS A 69 -3.26 -9.36 -2.27
N CYS A 70 -2.55 -8.34 -2.79
CA CYS A 70 -2.86 -6.95 -2.43
C CYS A 70 -4.21 -6.49 -3.00
N ARG A 71 -4.59 -6.97 -4.19
CA ARG A 71 -5.91 -6.70 -4.80
C ARG A 71 -7.05 -7.34 -4.02
N GLU A 72 -6.90 -8.60 -3.61
CA GLU A 72 -7.87 -9.32 -2.76
C GLU A 72 -8.07 -8.62 -1.41
N LEU A 73 -7.00 -8.03 -0.87
CA LEU A 73 -7.05 -7.24 0.36
C LEU A 73 -7.69 -5.85 0.16
N GLY A 74 -8.06 -5.47 -1.06
CA GLY A 74 -8.79 -4.23 -1.36
C GLY A 74 -7.92 -3.05 -1.81
N ALA A 75 -6.63 -3.24 -2.03
CA ALA A 75 -5.79 -2.18 -2.61
C ALA A 75 -5.89 -2.16 -4.14
N ASN A 76 -5.90 -0.96 -4.70
CA ASN A 76 -5.66 -0.77 -6.13
C ASN A 76 -4.17 -0.97 -6.41
N VAL A 77 -3.81 -1.87 -7.34
CA VAL A 77 -2.40 -2.20 -7.62
C VAL A 77 -2.04 -1.81 -9.04
N ILE A 78 -1.14 -0.83 -9.14
CA ILE A 78 -0.57 -0.32 -10.40
C ILE A 78 0.82 -0.93 -10.55
N VAL A 79 1.05 -1.68 -11.63
CA VAL A 79 2.35 -2.32 -11.88
C VAL A 79 3.13 -1.49 -12.89
N GLN A 80 3.94 -0.55 -12.40
CA GLN A 80 4.67 0.40 -13.23
C GLN A 80 6.00 0.80 -12.60
N GLY A 81 6.98 1.08 -13.46
CA GLY A 81 8.34 1.41 -13.07
C GLY A 81 9.31 0.22 -13.16
N LYS A 82 10.56 0.52 -13.49
CA LYS A 82 11.64 -0.48 -13.60
C LYS A 82 12.09 -1.01 -12.23
N ASP A 83 12.05 -0.14 -11.22
CA ASP A 83 12.49 -0.38 -9.85
C ASP A 83 11.59 0.37 -8.86
N ILE A 84 11.84 0.18 -7.56
CA ILE A 84 11.05 0.79 -6.49
C ILE A 84 11.16 2.32 -6.47
N SER A 85 12.28 2.89 -6.93
CA SER A 85 12.50 4.33 -6.99
C SER A 85 11.60 4.97 -8.04
N VAL A 86 11.49 4.35 -9.23
CA VAL A 86 10.56 4.79 -10.27
C VAL A 86 9.11 4.57 -9.85
N ALA A 87 8.79 3.44 -9.23
CA ALA A 87 7.45 3.21 -8.67
C ALA A 87 7.07 4.29 -7.63
N ARG A 88 8.03 4.74 -6.80
CA ARG A 88 7.84 5.84 -5.85
C ARG A 88 7.56 7.17 -6.54
N GLN A 89 8.31 7.51 -7.60
CA GLN A 89 8.06 8.73 -8.35
C GLN A 89 6.66 8.74 -8.96
N ILE A 90 6.23 7.61 -9.52
CA ILE A 90 4.88 7.45 -10.07
C ILE A 90 3.82 7.59 -8.96
N ALA A 91 4.01 6.94 -7.81
CA ALA A 91 3.08 7.09 -6.68
C ALA A 91 2.96 8.54 -6.20
N LEU A 92 4.08 9.27 -6.13
CA LEU A 92 4.08 10.70 -5.77
C LEU A 92 3.44 11.58 -6.83
N GLN A 93 3.51 11.21 -8.10
CA GLN A 93 2.84 11.91 -9.18
C GLN A 93 1.33 11.72 -9.10
N LEU A 94 0.88 10.46 -8.94
CA LEU A 94 -0.53 10.11 -8.78
C LEU A 94 -1.17 10.76 -7.54
N ALA A 95 -0.39 10.97 -6.48
CA ALA A 95 -0.86 11.63 -5.26
C ALA A 95 -1.11 13.14 -5.43
N LYS A 96 -0.68 13.75 -6.54
CA LYS A 96 -0.86 15.17 -6.84
C LYS A 96 -2.00 15.44 -7.83
N GLU A 97 -2.51 14.38 -8.46
CA GLU A 97 -3.66 14.42 -9.37
C GLU A 97 -4.97 14.38 -8.56
#